data_AF-A0A494R5N7-F1
#
_entry.id   AF-A0A494R5N7-F1
#
_cell.length_a   1.000
_cell.length_b   1.000
_cell.length_c   1.000
_cell.angle_alpha   90.00
_cell.angle_beta   90.00
_cell.angle_gamma   90.00
#
_symmetry.space_group_name_H-M   'P 1'
#
loop_
_entity.id
_entity.type
_entity.pdbx_description
1 polymer ?
#
loop_
_entity_poly.entity_id
_entity_poly.type
_entity_poly.pdbx_seq_one_letter_code
_entity_poly.pdbx_strand_id
1 'polypeptide(L)'
;MPSHAACTFVNKKTNISVFSFDVSDEDCELIDFKGESVVTLRVEYPSMKLVDYKNKSYNVMVLVLFPISVPPFDINRATRTLKTIASFDGVELLEDSEKTYRVAGRDGSNAYIYEWDLIYVGKRAYKSIFGVDYLFRREISNLKEVDNFVLSFLDRFLIN
;
A
#
# COMPACT_ATOMS: atom_id res chain seq x y z
N MET A 1 -11.77 26.95 -0.35
CA MET A 1 -10.86 25.79 -0.57
C MET A 1 -10.00 26.15 -1.78
N PRO A 2 -8.67 26.04 -1.71
CA PRO A 2 -7.84 26.17 -2.91
C PRO A 2 -8.27 25.07 -3.89
N SER A 3 -8.63 25.43 -5.12
CA SER A 3 -9.01 24.49 -6.16
C SER A 3 -7.75 23.97 -6.85
N HIS A 4 -7.02 23.07 -6.22
CA HIS A 4 -6.06 22.26 -6.99
C HIS A 4 -6.84 21.24 -7.81
N ALA A 5 -6.43 21.08 -9.08
CA ALA A 5 -6.98 20.03 -9.93
C ALA A 5 -6.45 18.68 -9.45
N ALA A 6 -7.29 17.64 -9.46
CA ALA A 6 -6.87 16.30 -9.06
C ALA A 6 -5.73 15.78 -9.97
N CYS A 7 -4.65 15.29 -9.36
CA CYS A 7 -3.56 14.61 -10.06
C CYS A 7 -4.07 13.26 -10.60
N THR A 8 -4.37 13.21 -11.90
CA THR A 8 -5.14 12.12 -12.51
C THR A 8 -4.29 11.31 -13.50
N PHE A 9 -4.30 9.99 -13.34
CA PHE A 9 -3.58 9.05 -14.19
C PHE A 9 -4.54 8.18 -15.00
N VAL A 10 -4.39 8.22 -16.32
CA VAL A 10 -5.30 7.58 -17.28
C VAL A 10 -4.58 6.42 -17.96
N ASN A 11 -5.28 5.28 -18.10
CA ASN A 11 -4.78 4.17 -18.89
C ASN A 11 -4.73 4.57 -20.37
N LYS A 12 -3.55 4.55 -20.98
CA LYS A 12 -3.36 5.00 -22.38
C LYS A 12 -4.11 4.15 -23.41
N LYS A 13 -4.40 2.88 -23.12
CA LYS A 13 -5.10 1.96 -24.03
C LYS A 13 -6.61 2.15 -24.00
N THR A 14 -7.19 2.39 -22.82
CA THR A 14 -8.65 2.51 -22.64
C THR A 14 -9.13 3.95 -22.51
N ASN A 15 -8.22 4.89 -22.29
CA ASN A 15 -8.49 6.30 -22.00
C ASN A 15 -9.40 6.52 -20.76
N ILE A 16 -9.43 5.56 -19.84
CA ILE A 16 -10.19 5.61 -18.58
C ILE A 16 -9.23 6.00 -17.46
N SER A 17 -9.64 6.96 -16.61
CA SER A 17 -8.92 7.31 -15.38
C SER A 17 -8.83 6.08 -14.48
N VAL A 18 -7.61 5.73 -14.08
CA VAL A 18 -7.35 4.58 -13.19
C VAL A 18 -7.06 5.05 -11.77
N PHE A 19 -6.41 6.20 -11.63
CA PHE A 19 -6.06 6.77 -10.33
C PHE A 19 -6.26 8.28 -10.33
N SER A 20 -6.69 8.82 -9.20
CA SER A 20 -6.79 10.26 -8.99
C SER A 20 -6.36 10.58 -7.56
N PHE A 21 -5.48 11.57 -7.40
CA PHE A 21 -4.92 11.94 -6.10
C PHE A 21 -5.19 13.41 -5.79
N ASP A 22 -5.54 13.68 -4.53
CA ASP A 22 -5.69 15.04 -3.97
C ASP A 22 -4.34 15.52 -3.42
N VAL A 23 -3.46 15.95 -4.31
CA VAL A 23 -2.09 16.38 -4.02
C VAL A 23 -1.76 17.67 -4.78
N SER A 24 -0.70 18.37 -4.37
CA SER A 24 -0.21 19.54 -5.11
C SER A 24 0.36 19.14 -6.49
N ASP A 25 0.50 20.11 -7.39
CA ASP A 25 1.13 19.88 -8.69
C ASP A 25 2.58 19.38 -8.54
N GLU A 26 3.31 19.90 -7.56
CA GLU A 26 4.69 19.48 -7.22
C GLU A 26 4.73 18.02 -6.73
N ASP A 27 3.80 17.62 -5.87
CA ASP A 27 3.70 16.25 -5.37
C ASP A 27 3.22 15.28 -6.46
N CYS A 28 2.40 15.74 -7.41
CA CYS A 28 1.94 14.96 -8.55
C CYS A 28 3.11 14.47 -9.43
N GLU A 29 4.15 15.29 -9.58
CA GLU A 29 5.37 14.92 -10.34
C GLU A 29 6.18 13.80 -9.67
N LEU A 30 5.97 13.53 -8.38
CA LEU A 30 6.65 12.47 -7.63
C LEU A 30 5.99 11.10 -7.79
N ILE A 31 4.79 11.04 -8.37
CA ILE A 31 4.03 9.81 -8.55
C ILE A 31 4.43 9.15 -9.87
N ASP A 32 4.98 7.94 -9.79
CA ASP A 32 5.38 7.17 -10.98
C ASP A 32 4.22 6.31 -11.49
N PHE A 33 3.67 6.66 -12.64
CA PHE A 33 2.69 5.85 -13.36
C PHE A 33 3.35 5.17 -14.56
N LYS A 34 3.59 3.86 -14.44
CA LYS A 34 4.22 3.03 -15.48
C LYS A 34 3.25 2.63 -16.60
N GLY A 35 2.53 3.61 -17.11
CA GLY A 35 1.95 3.61 -18.45
C GLY A 35 0.60 2.92 -18.64
N GLU A 36 0.13 2.03 -17.76
CA GLU A 36 -1.16 1.33 -18.03
C GLU A 36 -2.02 1.00 -16.81
N SER A 37 -1.47 0.52 -15.69
CA SER A 37 -2.33 0.06 -14.58
C SER A 37 -1.71 0.14 -13.19
N VAL A 38 -0.49 0.66 -13.05
CA VAL A 38 0.22 0.65 -11.77
C VAL A 38 0.77 2.03 -11.47
N VAL A 39 0.50 2.52 -10.26
CA VAL A 39 1.17 3.70 -9.69
C VAL A 39 2.11 3.27 -8.57
N THR A 40 3.29 3.88 -8.55
CA THR A 40 4.28 3.72 -7.47
C THR A 40 4.44 5.05 -6.76
N LEU A 41 4.23 5.02 -5.45
CA LEU A 41 4.35 6.16 -4.55
C LEU A 41 5.53 5.90 -3.60
N ARG A 42 6.29 6.94 -3.31
CA ARG A 42 7.32 6.91 -2.27
C ARG A 42 6.92 7.89 -1.19
N VAL A 43 6.71 7.39 0.01
CA VAL A 43 6.11 8.14 1.10
C VAL A 43 7.05 8.10 2.30
N GLU A 44 7.39 9.26 2.84
CA GLU A 44 8.14 9.34 4.09
C GLU A 44 7.25 8.96 5.28
N TYR A 45 7.71 7.98 6.06
CA TYR A 45 7.10 7.55 7.31
C TYR A 45 7.73 8.31 8.50
N PRO A 46 6.94 8.78 9.49
CA PRO A 46 5.47 8.77 9.53
C PRO A 46 4.84 10.07 8.97
N SER A 47 5.60 10.93 8.30
CA SER A 47 5.17 12.28 7.92
C SER A 47 4.12 12.34 6.80
N MET A 48 3.93 11.25 6.06
CA MET A 48 3.03 11.14 4.90
C MET A 48 3.41 12.03 3.71
N LYS A 49 4.64 12.53 3.66
CA LYS A 49 5.11 13.34 2.53
C LYS A 49 5.48 12.46 1.34
N LEU A 50 5.02 12.82 0.15
CA LEU A 50 5.55 12.24 -1.07
C LEU A 50 7.01 12.68 -1.26
N VAL A 51 7.86 11.77 -1.70
CA VAL A 51 9.29 12.03 -1.87
C VAL A 51 9.81 11.43 -3.18
N ASP A 52 10.85 12.07 -3.73
CA ASP A 52 11.52 11.58 -4.93
C ASP A 52 12.27 10.25 -4.69
N TYR A 53 12.52 9.49 -5.77
CA TYR A 53 13.29 8.25 -5.76
C TYR A 53 14.74 8.44 -5.31
N LYS A 54 15.29 9.65 -5.41
CA LYS A 54 16.64 9.97 -4.91
C LYS A 54 16.69 10.16 -3.40
N ASN A 55 15.54 10.22 -2.71
CA ASN A 55 15.52 10.36 -1.26
C ASN A 55 16.13 9.12 -0.61
N LYS A 56 17.23 9.31 0.12
CA LYS A 56 17.98 8.24 0.82
C LYS A 56 17.61 8.10 2.29
N SER A 57 16.53 8.77 2.74
CA SER A 57 16.02 8.61 4.09
C SER A 57 15.71 7.14 4.38
N TYR A 58 16.05 6.70 5.58
CA TYR A 58 15.79 5.32 5.99
C TYR A 58 14.30 5.04 6.17
N ASN A 59 13.46 6.08 6.28
CA ASN A 59 12.05 5.93 6.59
C ASN A 59 11.14 6.07 5.36
N VAL A 60 11.64 5.80 4.16
CA VAL A 60 10.81 5.82 2.95
C VAL A 60 10.09 4.48 2.78
N MET A 61 8.77 4.53 2.70
CA MET A 61 7.93 3.43 2.27
C MET A 61 7.64 3.54 0.77
N VAL A 62 7.63 2.41 0.08
CA VAL A 62 7.24 2.34 -1.34
C VAL A 62 5.88 1.66 -1.41
N LEU A 63 4.87 2.35 -1.94
CA LEU A 63 3.53 1.82 -2.15
C LEU A 63 3.32 1.60 -3.65
N VAL A 64 2.88 0.42 -4.03
CA VAL A 64 2.55 0.04 -5.41
C VAL A 64 1.07 -0.29 -5.44
N LEU A 65 0.28 0.52 -6.15
CA LEU A 65 -1.15 0.35 -6.26
C LEU A 65 -1.51 -0.11 -7.68
N PHE A 66 -2.45 -1.04 -7.76
CA PHE A 66 -2.99 -1.56 -9.02
C PHE A 66 -4.49 -1.83 -8.89
N PRO A 67 -5.30 -1.64 -9.96
CA PRO A 67 -6.72 -1.93 -9.92
C PRO A 67 -6.95 -3.44 -9.81
N ILE A 68 -7.93 -3.82 -9.00
CA ILE A 68 -8.45 -5.18 -8.95
C ILE A 68 -9.33 -5.39 -10.19
N SER A 69 -8.86 -6.21 -11.12
CA SER A 69 -9.50 -6.41 -12.42
C SER A 69 -10.60 -7.48 -12.43
N VAL A 70 -10.58 -8.42 -11.48
CA VAL A 70 -11.55 -9.54 -11.42
C VAL A 70 -12.10 -9.69 -10.00
N PRO A 71 -13.29 -9.14 -9.71
CA PRO A 71 -14.00 -9.44 -8.48
C PRO A 71 -14.63 -10.86 -8.54
N PRO A 72 -14.70 -11.60 -7.42
CA PRO A 72 -14.21 -11.21 -6.10
C PRO A 72 -12.70 -11.41 -5.96
N PHE A 73 -11.98 -10.36 -5.58
CA PHE A 73 -10.58 -10.47 -5.19
C PHE A 73 -10.49 -10.94 -3.75
N ASP A 74 -9.92 -12.12 -3.56
CA ASP A 74 -9.71 -12.69 -2.24
C ASP A 74 -8.23 -12.63 -1.87
N ILE A 75 -7.86 -11.57 -1.15
CA ILE A 75 -6.50 -11.38 -0.63
C ILE A 75 -6.09 -12.53 0.32
N ASN A 76 -7.06 -13.19 0.96
CA ASN A 76 -6.80 -14.27 1.90
C ASN A 76 -6.52 -15.60 1.19
N ARG A 77 -6.74 -15.71 -0.13
CA ARG A 77 -6.72 -17.00 -0.85
C ARG A 77 -5.42 -17.76 -0.67
N ALA A 78 -4.28 -17.07 -0.73
CA ALA A 78 -2.96 -17.69 -0.60
C ALA A 78 -2.65 -18.18 0.81
N THR A 79 -3.28 -17.58 1.83
CA THR A 79 -2.96 -17.80 3.25
C THR A 79 -4.08 -18.47 4.02
N ARG A 80 -5.22 -18.76 3.38
CA ARG A 80 -6.44 -19.30 4.01
C ARG A 80 -6.22 -20.60 4.77
N THR A 81 -5.29 -21.43 4.31
CA THR A 81 -4.98 -22.74 4.91
C THR A 81 -3.86 -22.67 5.95
N LEU A 82 -3.19 -21.53 6.09
CA LEU A 82 -2.10 -21.37 7.04
C LEU A 82 -2.66 -21.25 8.45
N LYS A 83 -1.98 -21.90 9.41
CA LYS A 83 -2.37 -21.86 10.81
C LYS A 83 -1.74 -20.66 11.51
N THR A 84 -2.49 -20.04 12.42
CA THR A 84 -1.92 -19.07 13.36
C THR A 84 -1.09 -19.81 14.40
N ILE A 85 0.20 -19.52 14.49
CA ILE A 85 1.12 -20.11 15.47
C ILE A 85 1.39 -19.20 16.68
N ALA A 86 1.21 -17.89 16.52
CA ALA A 86 1.25 -16.92 17.60
C ALA A 86 0.37 -15.72 17.27
N SER A 87 -0.11 -15.02 18.30
CA SER A 87 -0.85 -13.77 18.15
C SER A 87 -0.43 -12.76 19.22
N PHE A 88 -0.29 -11.50 18.81
CA PHE A 88 0.08 -10.39 19.68
C PHE A 88 -0.51 -9.09 19.13
N ASP A 89 -1.27 -8.36 19.95
CA ASP A 89 -1.84 -7.03 19.64
C ASP A 89 -2.52 -6.89 18.26
N GLY A 90 -3.28 -7.90 17.82
CA GLY A 90 -3.97 -7.88 16.53
C GLY A 90 -3.09 -8.20 15.31
N VAL A 91 -1.87 -8.68 15.56
CA VAL A 91 -0.98 -9.29 14.58
C VAL A 91 -0.92 -10.79 14.87
N GLU A 92 -1.04 -11.60 13.82
CA GLU A 92 -0.95 -13.05 13.89
C GLU A 92 0.24 -13.53 13.06
N LEU A 93 1.09 -14.36 13.66
CA LEU A 93 2.15 -15.06 12.93
C LEU A 93 1.57 -16.34 12.34
N LEU A 94 1.75 -16.54 11.03
CA LEU A 94 1.24 -17.69 10.30
C LEU A 94 2.35 -18.74 10.07
N GLU A 95 1.97 -20.00 10.08
CA GLU A 95 2.82 -21.14 9.71
C GLU A 95 2.96 -21.21 8.18
N ASP A 96 4.00 -20.57 7.65
CA ASP A 96 4.28 -20.45 6.21
C ASP A 96 5.78 -20.74 5.93
N SER A 97 6.16 -20.90 4.66
CA SER A 97 7.58 -21.10 4.29
C SER A 97 8.44 -19.87 4.59
N GLU A 98 7.81 -18.70 4.58
CA GLU A 98 8.42 -17.43 4.99
C GLU A 98 7.78 -16.94 6.29
N LYS A 99 8.44 -16.01 6.98
CA LYS A 99 7.89 -15.43 8.21
C LYS A 99 6.78 -14.44 7.85
N THR A 100 5.56 -14.95 7.80
CA THR A 100 4.35 -14.24 7.34
C THR A 100 3.47 -13.82 8.51
N TYR A 101 3.12 -12.55 8.56
CA TYR A 101 2.21 -11.95 9.54
C TYR A 101 0.89 -11.57 8.87
N ARG A 102 -0.21 -11.85 9.54
CA ARG A 102 -1.54 -11.30 9.22
C ARG A 102 -1.86 -10.18 10.19
N VAL A 103 -2.15 -9.00 9.66
CA VAL A 103 -2.60 -7.84 10.42
C VAL A 103 -4.07 -7.60 10.09
N ALA A 104 -4.92 -7.57 11.12
CA ALA A 104 -6.31 -7.17 10.95
C ALA A 104 -6.37 -5.65 10.74
N GLY A 105 -6.63 -5.22 9.50
CA GLY A 105 -6.71 -3.81 9.15
C GLY A 105 -7.96 -3.14 9.74
N ARG A 106 -7.87 -1.84 10.03
CA ARG A 106 -9.00 -1.06 10.58
C ARG A 106 -10.20 -0.94 9.64
N ASP A 107 -10.00 -1.19 8.35
CA ASP A 107 -11.02 -1.21 7.30
C ASP A 107 -11.70 -2.59 7.16
N GLY A 108 -11.40 -3.53 8.05
CA GLY A 108 -11.93 -4.90 8.03
C GLY A 108 -11.27 -5.84 7.03
N SER A 109 -10.31 -5.34 6.23
CA SER A 109 -9.50 -6.18 5.34
C SER A 109 -8.18 -6.57 6.02
N ASN A 110 -7.72 -7.80 5.78
CA ASN A 110 -6.42 -8.24 6.25
C ASN A 110 -5.30 -7.68 5.38
N ALA A 111 -4.19 -7.33 6.03
CA ALA A 111 -2.90 -7.19 5.38
C ALA A 111 -2.01 -8.40 5.70
N TYR A 112 -1.26 -8.84 4.71
CA TYR A 112 -0.29 -9.91 4.82
C TYR A 112 1.10 -9.35 4.61
N ILE A 113 1.93 -9.44 5.64
CA ILE A 113 3.27 -8.85 5.66
C ILE A 113 4.27 -9.98 5.85
N TYR A 114 5.24 -10.11 4.95
CA TYR A 114 6.28 -11.13 5.05
C TYR A 114 7.67 -10.50 5.10
N GLU A 115 8.58 -11.16 5.81
CA GLU A 115 9.99 -10.77 5.92
C GLU A 115 10.74 -11.12 4.64
N TRP A 116 11.38 -10.12 4.00
CA TRP A 116 12.30 -10.34 2.89
C TRP A 116 13.60 -9.57 3.12
N ASP A 117 14.66 -10.29 3.47
CA ASP A 117 16.01 -9.72 3.68
C ASP A 117 15.99 -8.57 4.71
N LEU A 118 16.25 -7.32 4.27
CA LEU A 118 16.26 -6.12 5.11
C LEU A 118 14.94 -5.35 5.12
N ILE A 119 13.91 -5.86 4.41
CA ILE A 119 12.60 -5.21 4.30
C ILE A 119 11.46 -6.13 4.73
N TYR A 120 10.32 -5.52 4.97
CA TYR A 120 9.02 -6.15 4.95
C TYR A 120 8.33 -5.84 3.63
N VAL A 121 7.54 -6.80 3.16
CA VAL A 121 6.61 -6.59 2.04
C VAL A 121 5.20 -6.89 2.53
N GLY A 122 4.38 -5.86 2.58
CA GLY A 122 2.96 -5.94 2.90
C GLY A 122 2.11 -6.01 1.65
N LYS A 123 1.03 -6.78 1.69
CA LYS A 123 0.02 -6.89 0.63
C LYS A 123 -1.36 -6.78 1.24
N ARG A 124 -2.23 -5.98 0.63
CA ARG A 124 -3.63 -5.85 1.06
C ARG A 124 -4.57 -5.49 -0.08
N ALA A 125 -5.86 -5.73 0.14
CA ALA A 125 -6.90 -5.06 -0.62
C ALA A 125 -7.22 -3.70 0.04
N TYR A 126 -7.53 -2.69 -0.76
CA TYR A 126 -8.02 -1.39 -0.32
C TYR A 126 -9.36 -1.09 -0.99
N LYS A 127 -10.41 -0.91 -0.19
CA LYS A 127 -11.81 -0.66 -0.61
C LYS A 127 -12.36 -1.68 -1.62
N SER A 128 -11.76 -2.87 -1.74
CA SER A 128 -12.05 -3.88 -2.78
C SER A 128 -11.85 -3.39 -4.23
N ILE A 129 -11.23 -2.23 -4.43
CA ILE A 129 -11.00 -1.61 -5.74
C ILE A 129 -9.53 -1.73 -6.13
N PHE A 130 -8.62 -1.60 -5.16
CA PHE A 130 -7.19 -1.61 -5.40
C PHE A 130 -6.50 -2.72 -4.62
N GLY A 131 -5.53 -3.36 -5.26
CA GLY A 131 -4.47 -4.07 -4.57
C GLY A 131 -3.36 -3.09 -4.21
N VAL A 132 -2.81 -3.24 -3.00
CA VAL A 132 -1.72 -2.40 -2.51
C VAL A 132 -0.62 -3.30 -2.00
N ASP A 133 0.54 -3.22 -2.65
CA ASP A 133 1.79 -3.77 -2.16
C ASP A 133 2.58 -2.63 -1.52
N TYR A 134 3.13 -2.81 -0.32
CA TYR A 134 3.91 -1.79 0.37
C TYR A 134 5.20 -2.35 0.96
N LEU A 135 6.32 -1.70 0.64
CA LEU A 135 7.66 -2.10 1.06
C LEU A 135 8.17 -1.08 2.08
N PHE A 136 8.72 -1.60 3.18
CA PHE A 136 9.24 -0.76 4.26
C PHE A 136 10.37 -1.50 4.98
N ARG A 137 11.27 -0.76 5.61
CA ARG A 137 12.40 -1.39 6.29
C ARG A 137 11.99 -2.07 7.59
N ARG A 138 12.72 -3.11 7.98
CA ARG A 138 12.42 -3.91 9.18
C ARG A 138 12.63 -3.16 10.50
N GLU A 139 13.40 -2.07 10.48
CA GLU A 139 13.56 -1.17 11.63
C GLU A 139 12.23 -0.50 12.01
N ILE A 140 11.28 -0.38 11.07
CA ILE A 140 9.90 0.00 11.37
C ILE A 140 9.15 -1.27 11.81
N SER A 141 9.25 -1.58 13.10
CA SER A 141 8.86 -2.89 13.64
C SER A 141 7.37 -3.03 13.97
N ASN A 142 6.65 -1.93 14.15
CA ASN A 142 5.22 -1.97 14.49
C ASN A 142 4.36 -2.16 13.22
N LEU A 143 4.13 -3.43 12.86
CA LEU A 143 3.40 -3.82 11.65
C LEU A 143 1.98 -3.24 11.58
N LYS A 144 1.31 -3.12 12.73
CA LYS A 144 -0.05 -2.57 12.82
C LYS A 144 -0.07 -1.06 12.59
N GLU A 145 0.89 -0.32 13.14
CA GLU A 145 1.02 1.11 12.86
C GLU A 145 1.37 1.38 11.41
N VAL A 146 2.22 0.54 10.80
CA VAL A 146 2.55 0.63 9.37
C VAL A 146 1.32 0.41 8.50
N ASP A 147 0.53 -0.63 8.76
CA ASP A 147 -0.69 -0.88 8.00
C ASP A 147 -1.73 0.26 8.16
N ASN A 148 -1.87 0.78 9.39
CA ASN A 148 -2.72 1.95 9.66
C ASN A 148 -2.21 3.22 8.97
N PHE A 149 -0.89 3.40 8.87
CA PHE A 149 -0.28 4.50 8.13
C PHE A 149 -0.61 4.41 6.64
N VAL A 150 -0.46 3.23 6.02
CA VAL A 150 -0.82 3.01 4.61
C VAL A 150 -2.29 3.33 4.38
N LEU A 151 -3.19 2.83 5.21
CA LEU A 151 -4.61 3.13 5.12
C LEU A 151 -4.88 4.63 5.27
N SER A 152 -4.27 5.29 6.24
CA SER A 152 -4.46 6.73 6.49
C SER A 152 -3.93 7.59 5.35
N PHE A 153 -2.81 7.20 4.75
CA PHE A 153 -2.29 7.85 3.57
C PHE A 153 -3.26 7.73 2.40
N LEU A 154 -3.74 6.51 2.11
CA LEU A 154 -4.68 6.29 1.00
C LEU A 154 -6.03 6.98 1.23
N ASP A 155 -6.57 6.92 2.45
CA ASP A 155 -7.82 7.59 2.80
C ASP A 155 -7.74 9.11 2.62
N ARG A 156 -6.56 9.69 2.82
CA ARG A 156 -6.33 11.13 2.70
C ARG A 156 -6.10 11.58 1.27
N PHE A 157 -5.29 10.84 0.51
CA PHE A 157 -4.77 11.32 -0.77
C PHE A 157 -5.39 10.65 -1.99
N LEU A 158 -5.94 9.43 -1.88
CA LEU A 158 -6.54 8.73 -3.02
C LEU A 158 -8.02 9.10 -3.15
N ILE A 159 -8.37 9.74 -4.25
CA ILE A 159 -9.75 10.08 -4.62
C ILE A 159 -10.39 8.82 -5.19
N ASN A 160 -11.50 8.38 -4.57
CA ASN A 160 -12.30 7.23 -5.00
C ASN A 160 -13.69 7.67 -5.41
#